data_AF-A0A8J4TRQ5-F1
#
_entry.id   AF-A0A8J4TRQ5-F1
#
_cell.length_a   1.000
_cell.length_b   1.000
_cell.length_c   1.000
_cell.angle_alpha   90.00
_cell.angle_beta   90.00
_cell.angle_gamma   90.00
#
_symmetry.space_group_name_H-M   'P 1'
#
loop_
_entity.id
_entity.type
_entity.pdbx_description
1 polymer ?
#
loop_
_entity_poly.entity_id
_entity_poly.type
_entity_poly.pdbx_seq_one_letter_code
_entity_poly.pdbx_strand_id
1 'polypeptide(L)' 'CGQAPFNSRIVGGQNSTPGAWPWQASLQSPSYGGHFCGGSLINDKYILTAAHCVN' A
#
# COMPACT_ATOMS: atom_id res chain seq x y z
N CYS A 1 13.81 -5.52 -5.69
CA CYS A 1 12.59 -4.89 -5.16
C CYS A 1 12.82 -4.48 -3.71
N GLY A 2 11.88 -3.76 -3.07
CA GLY A 2 11.91 -3.54 -1.61
C GLY A 2 12.90 -2.50 -1.08
N GLN A 3 13.45 -1.63 -1.93
CA GLN A 3 14.30 -0.52 -1.48
C GLN A 3 13.44 0.64 -0.99
N ALA A 4 13.53 0.96 0.30
CA ALA A 4 12.87 2.10 0.92
C ALA A 4 13.86 2.89 1.77
N PRO A 5 13.57 4.18 2.07
CA PRO A 5 14.33 4.92 3.07
C PRO A 5 14.33 4.19 4.41
N PHE A 6 15.50 4.14 5.06
CA PHE A 6 15.60 3.62 6.42
C PHE A 6 14.78 4.52 7.36
N ASN A 7 13.85 3.93 8.10
CA ASN A 7 13.02 4.67 9.05
C ASN A 7 13.13 4.05 10.44
N SER A 8 13.40 4.88 11.44
CA SER A 8 13.35 4.48 12.85
C SER A 8 11.90 4.41 13.35
N ARG A 9 11.71 4.08 14.64
CA ARG A 9 10.40 3.94 15.28
C ARG A 9 9.45 5.09 14.92
N ILE A 10 8.29 4.74 14.37
CA ILE A 10 7.21 5.70 14.04
C ILE A 10 6.32 5.88 15.27
N VAL A 11 6.29 7.09 15.85
CA VAL A 11 5.34 7.48 16.90
C VAL A 11 4.46 8.60 16.35
N GLY A 12 3.13 8.45 16.40
CA GLY A 12 2.18 9.44 15.86
C GLY A 12 2.07 9.48 14.33
N GLY A 13 3.09 9.03 13.60
CA GLY A 13 3.10 8.98 12.15
C GLY A 13 3.32 10.35 11.51
N GLN A 14 3.54 10.34 10.20
CA GLN A 14 3.67 11.53 9.37
C GLN A 14 3.31 11.18 7.92
N ASN A 15 2.95 12.19 7.13
CA ASN A 15 2.75 11.99 5.70
C ASN A 15 4.06 11.53 5.06
N SER A 16 3.99 10.50 4.23
CA SER A 16 5.13 10.03 3.45
C SER A 16 5.49 11.04 2.37
N THR A 17 6.78 11.14 2.03
CA THR A 17 7.18 11.77 0.77
C THR A 17 6.60 10.97 -0.41
N PRO A 18 6.20 11.63 -1.50
CA PRO A 18 5.72 10.94 -2.70
C PRO A 18 6.76 9.93 -3.21
N GLY A 19 6.33 8.69 -3.45
CA GLY A 19 7.19 7.64 -4.00
C GLY A 19 8.15 6.96 -3.02
N ALA A 20 8.19 7.34 -1.74
CA ALA A 20 9.05 6.65 -0.76
C ALA A 20 8.68 5.18 -0.52
N TRP A 21 7.41 4.82 -0.78
CA TRP A 21 6.89 3.45 -0.70
C TRP A 21 6.24 3.08 -2.03
N PRO A 22 7.03 2.86 -3.10
CA PRO A 22 6.51 2.76 -4.46
C PRO A 22 5.66 1.50 -4.70
N TRP A 23 5.72 0.52 -3.80
CA TRP A 23 4.87 -0.67 -3.83
C TRP A 23 3.52 -0.48 -3.15
N GLN A 24 3.26 0.64 -2.47
CA GLN A 24 1.98 0.88 -1.80
C GLN A 24 0.85 0.96 -2.83
N ALA A 25 -0.09 0.03 -2.75
CA ALA A 25 -1.29 0.04 -3.58
C ALA A 25 -2.53 0.47 -2.78
N SER A 26 -3.43 1.18 -3.45
CA SER A 26 -4.77 1.50 -2.99
C SER A 26 -5.78 0.69 -3.79
N LEU A 27 -6.42 -0.29 -3.15
CA LEU A 27 -7.52 -1.02 -3.77
C LEU A 27 -8.78 -0.16 -3.70
N GLN A 28 -9.40 0.07 -4.86
CA GLN A 28 -10.57 0.92 -5.00
C GLN A 28 -11.76 0.12 -5.52
N SER A 29 -12.95 0.47 -5.04
CA SER A 29 -14.21 -0.11 -5.48
C SER A 29 -15.33 0.93 -5.43
N PRO A 30 -16.12 1.09 -6.51
CA PRO A 30 -17.27 1.98 -6.51
C PRO A 30 -18.29 1.64 -5.42
N SER A 31 -18.45 0.36 -5.09
CA SER A 31 -19.39 -0.11 -4.06
C SER A 31 -19.03 0.38 -2.65
N TYR A 32 -17.75 0.68 -2.40
CA TYR A 32 -17.26 1.28 -1.16
C TYR A 32 -17.04 2.80 -1.27
N GLY A 33 -17.38 3.42 -2.41
CA GLY A 33 -17.17 4.84 -2.66
C GLY A 33 -15.70 5.25 -2.84
N GLY A 34 -14.80 4.30 -3.13
CA GLY A 34 -13.38 4.56 -3.35
C GLY A 34 -12.45 3.55 -2.69
N HIS A 35 -11.38 4.05 -2.06
CA HIS A 35 -10.40 3.24 -1.34
C HIS A 35 -11.07 2.40 -0.24
N PHE A 36 -10.76 1.10 -0.19
CA PHE A 36 -11.30 0.21 0.83
C PHE A 36 -10.25 -0.73 1.46
N CYS A 37 -9.13 -0.98 0.78
CA CYS A 37 -8.05 -1.83 1.28
C CYS A 37 -6.68 -1.40 0.72
N GLY A 38 -5.61 -1.85 1.38
CA GLY A 38 -4.23 -1.73 0.89
C GLY A 38 -3.75 -2.96 0.11
N GLY A 39 -2.60 -2.82 -0.53
CA GLY A 39 -1.86 -3.93 -1.14
C GLY A 39 -0.39 -3.57 -1.38
N SER A 40 0.41 -4.55 -1.80
CA SER A 40 1.82 -4.38 -2.15
C SER A 40 2.11 -4.89 -3.56
N LEU A 41 2.70 -4.05 -4.41
CA LEU A 41 3.23 -4.47 -5.72
C LEU A 41 4.44 -5.38 -5.54
N ILE A 42 4.31 -6.65 -5.94
CA ILE A 42 5.37 -7.66 -5.75
C ILE A 42 6.21 -7.88 -7.02
N ASN A 43 5.68 -7.50 -8.18
CA ASN A 43 6.36 -7.48 -9.49
C ASN A 43 5.61 -6.55 -10.45
N ASP A 44 5.85 -6.64 -11.76
CA ASP A 44 5.24 -5.79 -12.79
C ASP A 44 3.74 -6.01 -13.02
N LYS A 45 3.16 -7.09 -12.48
CA LYS A 45 1.77 -7.52 -12.80
C LYS A 45 0.91 -7.85 -11.59
N TYR A 46 1.51 -8.09 -10.43
CA TYR A 46 0.80 -8.67 -9.29
C TYR A 46 0.86 -7.76 -8.06
N ILE A 47 -0.31 -7.57 -7.44
CA ILE A 47 -0.49 -6.99 -6.11
C ILE A 47 -0.78 -8.11 -5.12
N LEU A 48 -0.04 -8.16 -4.02
CA LEU A 48 -0.36 -8.96 -2.85
C LEU A 48 -1.27 -8.18 -1.90
N THR A 49 -2.34 -8.80 -1.40
CA THR A 49 -3.27 -8.21 -0.43
C THR A 49 -3.80 -9.28 0.54
N ALA A 50 -4.61 -8.88 1.52
CA ALA A 50 -5.25 -9.78 2.45
C ALA A 50 -6.48 -10.44 1.81
N ALA A 51 -6.69 -11.74 2.08
CA ALA A 51 -7.83 -12.49 1.53
C ALA A 51 -9.19 -11.85 1.86
N HIS A 52 -9.36 -11.31 3.07
CA HIS A 52 -10.62 -10.67 3.48
C HIS A 52 -10.95 -9.39 2.71
N CYS A 53 -10.01 -8.81 1.96
CA CYS A 53 -10.28 -7.68 1.07
C CYS A 53 -10.92 -8.12 -0.26
N VAL A 54 -10.87 -9.40 -0.61
CA VAL A 54 -11.28 -9.91 -1.94
C VAL A 54 -12.13 -11.19 -1.88
N ASN A 55 -12.70 -11.48 -0.71
CA ASN A 55 -13.68 -12.56 -0.53
C ASN A 55 -15.09 -12.10 -0.89
#